data_AF-A0A1E3WAL7-F1
#
_entry.id   AF-A0A1E3WAL7-F1
#
_cell.length_a   1.000
_cell.length_b   1.000
_cell.length_c   1.000
_cell.angle_alpha   90.00
_cell.angle_beta   90.00
_cell.angle_gamma   90.00
#
_symmetry.space_group_name_H-M   'P 1'
#
loop_
_entity.id
_entity.type
_entity.pdbx_description
1 polymer ?
#
loop_
_entity_poly.entity_id
_entity_poly.type
_entity_poly.pdbx_seq_one_letter_code
_entity_poly.pdbx_strand_id
1 'polypeptide(L)'
;MPVCYFARGETRYKEGEYEEAVKDLTKGLELSPAPQGYEMRARAFEHLSMSNKALSDYKAALRMAPNYKSAQEGLERLSQKKD
;
A
#
# COMPACT_ATOMS: atom_id res chain seq x y z
N MET A 1 -13.66 -7.40 19.85
CA MET A 1 -13.73 -7.03 18.42
C MET A 1 -12.58 -7.69 17.69
N PRO A 2 -12.81 -8.39 16.57
CA PRO A 2 -11.72 -8.82 15.69
C PRO A 2 -10.97 -7.57 15.22
N VAL A 3 -9.64 -7.54 15.38
CA VAL A 3 -8.82 -6.41 14.93
C VAL A 3 -8.72 -6.48 13.41
N CYS A 4 -9.41 -5.58 12.70
CA CYS A 4 -9.22 -5.40 11.27
C CYS A 4 -7.92 -4.62 11.03
N TYR A 5 -6.82 -5.35 10.81
CA TYR A 5 -5.50 -4.76 10.53
C TYR A 5 -5.52 -3.77 9.37
N PHE A 6 -6.30 -4.04 8.31
CA PHE A 6 -6.45 -3.10 7.19
C PHE A 6 -7.13 -1.80 7.59
N ALA A 7 -8.22 -1.86 8.35
CA ALA A 7 -8.92 -0.67 8.80
C ALA A 7 -8.04 0.17 9.73
N ARG A 8 -7.31 -0.46 10.65
CA ARG A 8 -6.39 0.24 11.55
C ARG A 8 -5.21 0.86 10.81
N GLY A 9 -4.63 0.13 9.86
CA GLY A 9 -3.57 0.64 8.99
C GLY A 9 -4.02 1.82 8.14
N GLU A 10 -5.24 1.80 7.62
CA GLU A 10 -5.84 2.93 6.90
C GLU A 10 -6.06 4.14 7.80
N THR A 11 -6.57 3.95 9.02
CA THR A 11 -6.72 5.04 10.00
C THR A 11 -5.38 5.69 10.30
N ARG A 12 -4.35 4.89 10.60
CA ARG A 12 -2.99 5.37 10.85
C ARG A 12 -2.39 6.13 9.67
N TYR A 13 -2.64 5.64 8.45
CA TYR A 13 -2.24 6.34 7.24
C TYR A 13 -2.89 7.73 7.15
N LYS A 14 -4.18 7.85 7.49
CA LYS A 14 -4.90 9.14 7.51
C LYS A 14 -4.40 10.06 8.62
N GLU A 15 -3.92 9.51 9.72
CA GLU A 15 -3.30 10.24 10.83
C GLU A 15 -1.84 10.65 10.55
N GLY A 16 -1.26 10.19 9.43
CA GLY A 16 0.13 10.45 9.06
C GLY A 16 1.15 9.52 9.73
N GLU A 17 0.68 8.52 10.48
CA GLU A 17 1.50 7.49 11.12
C GLU A 17 1.88 6.40 10.09
N TYR A 18 2.67 6.80 9.08
CA TYR A 18 2.92 5.95 7.92
C TYR A 18 3.71 4.67 8.25
N GLU A 19 4.63 4.69 9.21
CA GLU A 19 5.38 3.47 9.60
C GLU A 19 4.47 2.46 10.31
N GLU A 20 3.60 2.94 11.19
CA GLU A 20 2.62 2.16 11.94
C GLU A 20 1.52 1.64 11.02
N ALA A 21 1.13 2.42 10.02
CA ALA A 21 0.26 1.99 8.94
C ALA A 21 0.90 0.82 8.17
N VAL A 22 2.17 0.92 7.79
CA VAL A 22 2.90 -0.17 7.11
C VAL A 22 2.92 -1.44 7.97
N LYS A 23 3.18 -1.33 9.28
CA LYS A 23 3.19 -2.48 10.21
C LYS A 23 1.84 -3.18 10.22
N ASP A 24 0.74 -2.42 10.36
CA ASP A 24 -0.61 -2.98 10.37
C ASP A 24 -1.02 -3.56 9.02
N LEU A 25 -0.77 -2.85 7.93
CA LEU A 25 -1.08 -3.31 6.58
C LEU A 25 -0.28 -4.57 6.23
N THR A 26 0.98 -4.67 6.68
CA THR A 26 1.78 -5.89 6.54
C THR A 26 1.14 -7.04 7.29
N LYS A 27 0.70 -6.83 8.53
CA LYS A 27 0.02 -7.90 9.28
C LYS A 27 -1.30 -8.31 8.63
N GLY A 28 -2.05 -7.36 8.10
CA GLY A 28 -3.25 -7.63 7.31
C GLY A 28 -2.97 -8.47 6.07
N LEU A 29 -1.93 -8.12 5.32
CA LEU A 29 -1.50 -8.84 4.12
C LEU A 29 -0.95 -10.25 4.41
N GLU A 30 -0.30 -10.47 5.56
CA GLU A 30 0.11 -11.81 6.01
C GLU A 30 -1.09 -12.72 6.28
N LEU A 31 -2.18 -12.16 6.81
CA LEU A 31 -3.38 -12.92 7.16
C LEU A 31 -4.31 -13.13 5.97
N SER A 32 -4.49 -12.09 5.15
CA SER A 32 -5.35 -12.11 3.97
C SER A 32 -4.80 -11.15 2.92
N PRO A 33 -4.00 -11.66 1.95
CA PRO A 33 -3.52 -10.85 0.84
C PRO A 33 -4.67 -10.24 0.05
N ALA A 34 -4.61 -8.94 -0.22
CA ALA A 34 -5.64 -8.21 -0.96
C ALA A 34 -5.04 -7.06 -1.78
N PRO A 35 -5.55 -6.76 -3.00
CA PRO A 35 -5.07 -5.65 -3.82
C PRO A 35 -5.12 -4.30 -3.09
N GLN A 36 -6.20 -4.06 -2.35
CA GLN A 36 -6.40 -2.88 -1.50
C GLN A 36 -5.35 -2.79 -0.38
N GLY A 37 -4.99 -3.90 0.26
CA GLY A 37 -3.95 -3.92 1.28
C GLY A 37 -2.58 -3.53 0.71
N TYR A 38 -2.26 -4.02 -0.49
CA TYR A 38 -1.02 -3.66 -1.20
C TYR A 38 -1.02 -2.20 -1.64
N GLU A 39 -2.12 -1.66 -2.17
CA GLU A 39 -2.23 -0.24 -2.56
C GLU A 39 -2.08 0.71 -1.36
N MET A 40 -2.77 0.43 -0.25
CA MET A 40 -2.65 1.24 0.96
C MET A 40 -1.21 1.24 1.49
N ARG A 41 -0.54 0.08 1.46
CA ARG A 41 0.84 -0.03 1.94
C ARG A 41 1.82 0.64 0.99
N ALA A 42 1.58 0.57 -0.31
CA ALA A 42 2.35 1.30 -1.32
C ALA A 42 2.30 2.80 -1.08
N ARG A 43 1.11 3.36 -0.84
CA ARG A 43 0.94 4.79 -0.54
C ARG A 43 1.64 5.20 0.74
N ALA A 44 1.56 4.37 1.79
CA ALA A 44 2.32 4.62 3.01
C ALA A 44 3.84 4.64 2.74
N PHE A 45 4.34 3.74 1.91
CA PHE A 45 5.74 3.75 1.47
C PHE A 45 6.11 4.98 0.63
N GLU A 46 5.20 5.52 -0.20
CA GLU A 46 5.45 6.77 -0.93
C GLU A 46 5.70 7.95 0.01
N HIS A 47 4.90 8.10 1.08
CA HIS A 47 5.12 9.15 2.07
C HIS A 47 6.42 8.96 2.87
N LEU A 48 6.82 7.71 3.08
CA LEU A 48 8.12 7.37 3.69
C LEU A 48 9.30 7.49 2.70
N SER A 49 9.08 8.00 1.49
CA SER A 49 10.10 8.07 0.42
C SER A 49 10.72 6.72 0.05
N MET A 50 10.03 5.61 0.35
CA MET A 50 10.46 4.24 0.03
C MET A 50 9.91 3.78 -1.33
N SER A 51 10.18 4.54 -2.39
CA SER A 51 9.61 4.34 -3.74
C SER A 51 9.79 2.92 -4.28
N ASN A 52 10.93 2.27 -4.01
CA ASN A 52 11.17 0.89 -4.45
C ASN A 52 10.19 -0.11 -3.83
N LYS A 53 9.83 0.08 -2.55
CA LYS A 53 8.86 -0.78 -1.86
C LYS A 53 7.44 -0.48 -2.37
N ALA A 54 7.10 0.80 -2.56
CA ALA A 54 5.82 1.20 -3.14
C ALA A 54 5.60 0.60 -4.55
N LEU A 55 6.60 0.67 -5.42
CA LEU A 55 6.56 0.03 -6.75
C LEU A 55 6.31 -1.48 -6.66
N SER A 56 6.95 -2.16 -5.72
CA SER A 56 6.75 -3.61 -5.52
C SER A 56 5.32 -3.94 -5.10
N ASP A 57 4.76 -3.16 -4.18
CA ASP A 57 3.39 -3.35 -3.70
C ASP A 57 2.34 -3.02 -4.77
N TYR A 58 2.50 -1.93 -5.53
CA TYR A 58 1.60 -1.66 -6.66
C TYR A 58 1.63 -2.77 -7.72
N LYS A 59 2.82 -3.31 -8.02
CA LYS A 59 2.93 -4.49 -8.91
C LYS A 59 2.24 -5.71 -8.31
N ALA A 60 2.31 -5.91 -6.99
CA ALA A 60 1.61 -7.00 -6.32
C ALA A 60 0.09 -6.85 -6.43
N ALA A 61 -0.43 -5.63 -6.22
CA ALA A 61 -1.85 -5.33 -6.40
C ALA A 61 -2.32 -5.65 -7.83
N LEU A 62 -1.54 -5.25 -8.86
CA LEU A 62 -1.88 -5.51 -10.25
C LEU A 62 -1.74 -6.98 -10.67
N ARG A 63 -0.84 -7.75 -10.06
CA ARG A 63 -0.79 -9.20 -10.28
C ARG A 63 -2.07 -9.89 -9.80
N MET A 64 -2.69 -9.39 -8.73
CA MET A 64 -3.94 -9.92 -8.20
C MET A 64 -5.17 -9.37 -8.94
N ALA A 65 -5.16 -8.08 -9.25
CA ALA A 65 -6.24 -7.38 -9.94
C ALA A 65 -5.64 -6.51 -11.07
N PRO A 66 -5.50 -7.05 -12.29
CA PRO A 66 -4.83 -6.36 -13.40
C PRO A 66 -5.45 -5.01 -13.78
N ASN A 67 -6.74 -4.83 -13.49
CA ASN A 67 -7.51 -3.61 -13.75
C ASN A 67 -7.64 -2.70 -12.51
N TYR A 68 -6.80 -2.87 -11.49
CA TYR A 68 -6.84 -2.06 -10.28
C TYR A 68 -6.26 -0.65 -10.54
N LYS A 69 -7.13 0.26 -10.98
CA LYS A 69 -6.78 1.62 -11.43
C LYS A 69 -5.85 2.36 -10.48
N SER A 70 -6.14 2.37 -9.19
CA SER A 70 -5.33 3.07 -8.18
C SER A 70 -3.87 2.58 -8.14
N ALA A 71 -3.62 1.29 -8.41
CA ALA A 71 -2.26 0.77 -8.50
C ALA A 71 -1.57 1.10 -9.83
N GLN A 72 -2.32 1.20 -10.94
CA GLN A 72 -1.78 1.67 -12.22
C GLN A 72 -1.33 3.13 -12.11
N GLU A 73 -2.20 3.98 -11.56
CA GLU A 73 -1.89 5.40 -11.30
C GLU A 73 -0.69 5.56 -10.36
N GLY A 74 -0.59 4.72 -9.33
CA GLY A 74 0.55 4.69 -8.42
C GLY A 74 1.87 4.35 -9.12
N LEU A 75 1.88 3.36 -10.01
CA LEU A 75 3.06 3.02 -10.80
C LEU A 75 3.46 4.12 -11.77
N GLU A 76 2.49 4.72 -12.47
CA GLU A 76 2.75 5.81 -13.42
C GLU A 76 3.39 7.01 -12.70
N ARG A 77 2.81 7.42 -11.56
CA ARG A 77 3.32 8.51 -10.71
C ARG A 77 4.76 8.26 -10.26
N LEU A 78 5.07 7.03 -9.84
CA LEU A 78 6.42 6.67 -9.38
C LEU A 78 7.41 6.47 -10.52
N SER A 79 6.94 6.11 -11.71
CA SER A 79 7.79 5.97 -12.91
C SER A 79 8.20 7.33 -13.48
N GLN A 80 7.33 8.33 -13.39
CA GLN A 80 7.60 9.71 -13.82
C GLN A 80 8.47 10.51 -12.84
N LYS A 81 8.52 10.11 -11.56
CA LYS A 81 9.38 10.74 -10.54
C LYS A 81 10.86 10.38 -10.64
N LYS A 82 11.26 9.60 -11.65
CA LYS A 82 12.61 9.04 -11.78
C LYS A 82 13.56 9.89 -12.63
N ASP A 83 13.12 11.07 -13.05
CA ASP A 83 13.87 12.04 -13.87
C ASP A 83 14.43 13.20 -13.03
#